data_AF-A0A7C5GCW9-F1
#
_entry.id   AF-A0A7C5GCW9-F1
#
_cell.length_a   1.000
_cell.length_b   1.000
_cell.length_c   1.000
_cell.angle_alpha   90.00
_cell.angle_beta   90.00
_cell.angle_gamma   90.00
#
_symmetry.space_group_name_H-M   'P 1'
#
loop_
_entity.id
_entity.type
_entity.pdbx_description
1 polymer ?
#
loop_
_entity_poly.entity_id
_entity_poly.type
_entity_poly.pdbx_seq_one_letter_code
_entity_poly.pdbx_strand_id
1 'polypeptide(L)'
;MDESDGTLARAAAGGDRDAFGALLARHYDRLFAFAFRLMGARDQAEDLTQDICAALPGKLASFRGEARFTTWLYRVAVNAAH
;
A
#
# COMPACT_ATOMS: atom_id res chain seq x y z
N MET A 1 13.02 -3.42 -18.04
CA MET A 1 12.75 -2.02 -17.65
C MET A 1 12.01 -2.09 -16.34
N ASP A 2 12.52 -1.46 -15.29
CA ASP A 2 11.81 -1.40 -14.02
C ASP A 2 10.59 -0.48 -14.19
N GLU A 3 9.39 -1.04 -14.06
CA GLU A 3 8.15 -0.28 -14.27
C GLU A 3 7.88 0.64 -13.07
N SER A 4 7.46 1.88 -13.33
CA SER A 4 7.27 2.86 -12.24
C SER A 4 6.12 2.46 -11.31
N ASP A 5 6.21 2.82 -10.03
CA ASP A 5 5.13 2.59 -9.06
C ASP A 5 3.77 3.15 -9.53
N GLY A 6 3.79 4.30 -10.22
CA GLY A 6 2.58 4.92 -10.74
C GLY A 6 1.95 4.14 -11.89
N THR A 7 2.75 3.43 -12.69
CA THR A 7 2.26 2.56 -13.76
C THR A 7 1.71 1.27 -13.17
N LEU A 8 2.47 0.62 -12.27
CA LEU A 8 2.02 -0.59 -11.56
C LEU A 8 0.72 -0.33 -10.79
N ALA A 9 0.61 0.81 -10.08
CA ALA A 9 -0.60 1.17 -9.36
C ALA A 9 -1.82 1.36 -10.26
N ARG A 10 -1.64 1.93 -11.47
CA ARG A 10 -2.73 2.08 -12.44
C ARG A 10 -3.15 0.74 -13.04
N ALA A 11 -2.20 -0.12 -13.40
CA ALA A 11 -2.50 -1.47 -13.88
C ALA A 11 -3.22 -2.29 -12.81
N ALA A 12 -2.71 -2.27 -11.58
CA ALA A 12 -3.30 -2.94 -10.44
C ALA A 12 -4.71 -2.41 -10.09
N ALA A 13 -4.94 -1.10 -10.20
CA ALA A 13 -6.29 -0.51 -10.08
C ALA A 13 -7.26 -1.02 -11.16
N GLY A 14 -6.73 -1.38 -12.34
CA GLY A 14 -7.47 -2.03 -13.42
C GLY A 14 -7.65 -3.54 -13.27
N GLY A 15 -7.17 -4.14 -12.18
CA GLY A 15 -7.31 -5.56 -11.88
C GLY A 15 -6.10 -6.44 -12.24
N ASP A 16 -4.99 -5.84 -12.66
CA ASP A 16 -3.75 -6.58 -12.92
C ASP A 16 -3.13 -7.09 -11.60
N ARG A 17 -3.18 -8.40 -11.41
CA ARG A 17 -2.69 -9.08 -10.20
C ARG A 17 -1.17 -9.09 -10.10
N ASP A 18 -0.48 -9.18 -11.23
CA ASP A 18 0.99 -9.22 -11.24
C ASP A 18 1.54 -7.83 -10.92
N ALA A 19 0.91 -6.78 -11.49
CA ALA A 19 1.23 -5.41 -11.14
C ALA A 19 0.95 -5.12 -9.65
N PHE A 20 -0.15 -5.64 -9.10
CA PHE A 20 -0.46 -5.52 -7.68
C PHE A 20 0.60 -6.21 -6.82
N GLY A 21 0.96 -7.46 -7.16
CA GLY A 21 1.98 -8.22 -6.42
C GLY A 21 3.34 -7.53 -6.44
N ALA A 22 3.78 -7.04 -7.61
CA ALA A 22 5.02 -6.29 -7.75
C ALA A 22 5.01 -4.99 -6.94
N LEU A 23 3.91 -4.25 -6.97
CA LEU A 23 3.75 -3.02 -6.21
C LEU A 23 3.76 -3.30 -4.70
N LEU A 24 3.03 -4.31 -4.24
CA LEU A 24 2.96 -4.66 -2.83
C LEU A 24 4.32 -5.10 -2.30
N ALA A 25 5.01 -6.00 -3.02
CA ALA A 25 6.33 -6.49 -2.64
C ALA A 25 7.36 -5.35 -2.48
N ARG A 26 7.30 -4.32 -3.34
CA ARG A 26 8.21 -3.16 -3.27
C ARG A 26 8.00 -2.27 -2.05
N HIS A 27 6.77 -2.21 -1.54
CA HIS A 27 6.39 -1.26 -0.51
C HIS A 27 6.05 -1.89 0.84
N TYR A 28 5.97 -3.22 0.92
CA TYR A 28 5.62 -3.94 2.13
C TYR A 28 6.52 -3.56 3.33
N ASP A 29 7.84 -3.64 3.19
CA ASP A 29 8.76 -3.35 4.29
C ASP A 29 8.65 -1.90 4.76
N ARG A 30 8.42 -0.96 3.84
CA ARG A 30 8.23 0.46 4.17
C ARG A 30 6.89 0.72 4.84
N LEU A 31 5.84 0.03 4.39
CA LEU A 31 4.52 0.08 5.00
C LEU A 31 4.58 -0.46 6.43
N PHE A 32 5.22 -1.60 6.63
CA PHE A 32 5.42 -2.19 7.95
C PHE A 32 6.23 -1.25 8.87
N ALA A 33 7.34 -0.69 8.38
CA ALA A 33 8.12 0.28 9.15
C ALA A 33 7.32 1.54 9.51
N PHE A 34 6.41 1.98 8.64
CA PHE A 34 5.51 3.09 8.91
C PHE A 34 4.45 2.72 9.96
N ALA A 35 3.79 1.56 9.82
CA ALA A 35 2.86 1.03 10.80
C ALA A 35 3.50 0.87 12.17
N PHE A 36 4.74 0.38 12.24
CA PHE A 36 5.50 0.24 13.47
C PHE A 36 5.74 1.59 14.17
N ARG A 37 6.07 2.64 13.40
CA ARG A 37 6.20 3.99 13.95
C ARG A 37 4.89 4.58 14.46
N LEU A 38 3.76 4.13 13.91
CA LEU A 38 2.44 4.62 14.27
C LEU A 38 1.88 3.90 15.52
N MET A 39 2.07 2.58 15.60
CA MET A 39 1.51 1.75 16.68
C MET A 39 2.44 1.62 17.89
N GLY A 40 3.76 1.71 17.69
CA GLY A 40 4.75 1.56 18.78
C GLY A 40 4.93 0.13 19.30
N ALA A 41 4.18 -0.84 18.77
CA ALA A 41 4.26 -2.25 19.10
C ALA A 41 4.31 -3.11 17.82
N ARG A 42 5.10 -4.19 17.84
CA ARG A 42 5.36 -5.02 16.66
C ARG A 42 4.13 -5.79 16.20
N ASP A 43 3.45 -6.44 17.14
CA ASP A 43 2.20 -7.16 16.93
C ASP A 43 1.13 -6.27 16.31
N GLN A 44 0.89 -5.09 16.88
CA GLN A 44 -0.08 -4.14 16.34
C GLN A 44 0.29 -3.62 14.94
N ALA A 45 1.60 -3.48 14.67
CA ALA A 45 2.07 -3.08 13.35
C ALA A 45 1.91 -4.19 12.31
N GLU A 46 2.10 -5.45 12.70
CA GLU A 46 1.83 -6.61 11.84
C GLU A 46 0.35 -6.68 11.49
N ASP A 47 -0.54 -6.57 12.48
CA ASP A 47 -1.99 -6.56 12.28
C ASP A 47 -2.43 -5.42 11.34
N LEU A 48 -2.01 -4.17 11.63
CA LEU A 48 -2.32 -3.01 10.79
C LEU A 48 -1.80 -3.19 9.35
N THR A 49 -0.58 -3.72 9.19
CA THR A 49 0.01 -3.95 7.86
C THR A 49 -0.83 -4.96 7.09
N GLN A 50 -1.22 -6.07 7.73
CA GLN A 50 -2.07 -7.09 7.13
C GLN A 50 -3.44 -6.54 6.71
N ASP A 51 -4.09 -5.78 7.59
CA ASP A 51 -5.38 -5.14 7.29
C ASP A 51 -5.29 -4.19 6.09
N ILE A 52 -4.23 -3.39 6.03
CA ILE A 52 -3.97 -2.52 4.88
C ILE A 52 -3.76 -3.35 3.63
N CYS A 53 -2.93 -4.39 3.66
CA CYS A 53 -2.68 -5.27 2.51
C CYS A 53 -3.96 -5.94 2.01
N ALA A 54 -4.81 -6.42 2.91
CA ALA A 54 -6.10 -7.05 2.57
C ALA A 54 -7.10 -6.06 1.96
N ALA A 55 -7.13 -4.82 2.47
CA ALA A 55 -8.01 -3.77 1.95
C ALA A 55 -7.46 -3.08 0.69
N LEU A 56 -6.17 -3.23 0.39
CA LEU A 56 -5.48 -2.46 -0.64
C LEU A 56 -6.07 -2.65 -2.04
N PRO A 57 -6.41 -3.87 -2.52
CA PRO A 57 -6.99 -4.05 -3.85
C PRO A 57 -8.27 -3.24 -4.07
N GLY A 58 -9.17 -3.24 -3.07
CA GLY A 58 -10.41 -2.47 -3.13
C GLY A 58 -10.18 -0.96 -3.07
N LYS A 59 -9.23 -0.51 -2.24
CA LYS A 59 -8.87 0.92 -2.15
C LYS A 59 -8.16 1.40 -3.41
N LEU A 60 -7.37 0.56 -4.07
CA LEU A 60 -6.56 0.92 -5.23
C LEU A 60 -7.42 1.34 -6.43
N ALA A 61 -8.66 0.87 -6.52
CA ALA A 61 -9.63 1.37 -7.51
C ALA A 61 -9.88 2.89 -7.40
N SER A 62 -9.61 3.50 -6.24
CA SER A 62 -9.71 4.95 -6.03
C SER A 62 -8.43 5.72 -6.37
N PHE A 63 -7.33 5.03 -6.68
CA PHE A 63 -6.04 5.64 -6.99
C PHE A 63 -6.06 6.28 -8.38
N ARG A 64 -6.02 7.61 -8.44
CA ARG A 64 -6.09 8.39 -9.69
C ARG A 64 -4.72 8.75 -10.28
N GLY A 65 -3.62 8.42 -9.60
CA GLY A 65 -2.27 8.80 -10.06
C GLY A 65 -1.91 10.28 -9.90
N GLU A 66 -2.76 11.08 -9.24
CA GLU A 66 -2.53 12.51 -8.98
C GLU A 66 -1.40 12.76 -7.97
N ALA A 67 -1.11 11.75 -7.13
CA ALA A 67 -0.01 11.77 -6.16
C ALA A 67 0.87 10.52 -6.34
N ARG A 68 2.08 10.57 -5.77
CA ARG A 68 2.95 9.37 -5.69
C ARG A 68 2.21 8.27 -4.92
N PHE A 69 2.34 7.03 -5.40
CA PHE A 69 1.71 5.87 -4.76
C PHE A 69 2.02 5.78 -3.27
N THR A 70 3.28 6.00 -2.87
CA THR A 70 3.69 5.98 -1.46
C THR A 70 2.97 7.02 -0.59
N THR A 71 2.74 8.23 -1.12
CA THR A 71 1.99 9.28 -0.42
C THR A 71 0.54 8.85 -0.20
N TRP A 72 -0.09 8.26 -1.23
CA TRP A 72 -1.45 7.71 -1.11
C TRP A 72 -1.50 6.52 -0.15
N LEU A 73 -0.54 5.60 -0.22
CA LEU A 73 -0.45 4.42 0.65
C LEU A 73 -0.32 4.80 2.12
N TYR A 74 0.51 5.79 2.46
CA TYR A 74 0.63 6.24 3.85
C TYR A 74 -0.64 6.92 4.36
N ARG A 75 -1.39 7.63 3.51
CA ARG A 75 -2.72 8.14 3.89
C ARG A 75 -3.70 7.00 4.17
N VAL A 76 -3.67 5.94 3.36
CA VAL A 76 -4.47 4.73 3.62
C VAL A 76 -4.08 4.12 4.96
N ALA A 77 -2.79 4.04 5.28
CA ALA A 77 -2.29 3.48 6.53
C ALA A 77 -2.72 4.30 7.75
N VAL A 78 -2.57 5.62 7.70
CA VAL A 78 -3.05 6.52 8.78
C VAL A 78 -4.55 6.35 8.99
N ASN A 79 -5.34 6.30 7.91
CA ASN A 79 -6.79 6.11 8.00
C ASN A 79 -7.21 4.74 8.56
N ALA A 80 -6.34 3.73 8.50
CA ALA A 80 -6.61 2.38 9.00
C ALA A 80 -6.16 2.20 10.47
N ALA A 81 -5.33 3.10 11.00
CA ALA A 81 -4.86 3.07 12.38
C ALA A 81 -5.79 3.77 13.38
N HIS A 82 -6.98 4.20 12.93
CA HIS A 82 -7.99 4.91 13.71
C HIS A 82 -9.10 4.00 14.20
#